data_AF-A0A1Y0VTS3-F1
#
_entry.id   AF-A0A1Y0VTS3-F1
#
_cell.length_a   1.000
_cell.length_b   1.000
_cell.length_c   1.000
_cell.angle_alpha   90.00
_cell.angle_beta   90.00
_cell.angle_gamma   90.00
#
_symmetry.space_group_name_H-M   'P 1'
#
loop_
_entity.id
_entity.type
_entity.pdbx_description
1 polymer ?
#
loop_
_entity_poly.entity_id
_entity_poly.type
_entity_poly.pdbx_seq_one_letter_code
_entity_poly.pdbx_strand_id
1 'polypeptide(L)'
;MASRRPLLLTLTIFVITAVIVTLPAFSGNFLKLTMDGGIHLSRLESVFGAFSVGKLPPLVNFIGLGNHVNAFNGMYPWFSTALFFTLPRLILGNSMQSMFIGYILLNLVTMLNAYLLVKELSSDNIVRIFSAVFYGVNAYHLTLLFSREALGEAVAYTFAPLVILGCLRIWNRRNKGPIYLAIGMGMIANSHVISLFLIFLLLIMLEVVRIILKK
;
A
#
# COMPACT_ATOMS: atom_id res chain seq x y z
N MET A 1 -2.75 -32.66 -0.50
CA MET A 1 -2.64 -31.99 0.82
C MET A 1 -1.24 -31.41 1.13
N ALA A 2 -0.14 -31.96 0.58
CA ALA A 2 1.23 -31.52 0.91
C ALA A 2 1.62 -30.09 0.45
N SER A 3 1.01 -29.53 -0.60
CA SER A 3 1.39 -28.20 -1.14
C SER A 3 0.85 -26.99 -0.37
N ARG A 4 -0.12 -27.17 0.54
CA ARG A 4 -0.79 -26.05 1.24
C ARG A 4 -0.09 -25.62 2.53
N ARG A 5 0.62 -26.53 3.19
CA ARG A 5 1.32 -26.27 4.46
C ARG A 5 2.36 -25.13 4.39
N PRO A 6 3.25 -25.05 3.38
CA PRO A 6 4.24 -23.96 3.34
C PRO A 6 3.63 -22.59 3.05
N LEU A 7 2.54 -22.56 2.26
CA LEU A 7 1.80 -21.31 2.00
C LEU A 7 1.07 -20.82 3.26
N LEU A 8 0.40 -21.73 3.97
CA LEU A 8 -0.28 -21.40 5.23
C LEU A 8 0.71 -20.85 6.26
N LEU A 9 1.87 -21.50 6.43
CA LEU A 9 2.91 -21.01 7.33
C LEU A 9 3.37 -19.59 6.95
N THR A 10 3.62 -19.35 5.66
CA THR A 10 4.03 -18.03 5.16
C THR A 10 2.98 -16.95 5.48
N LEU A 11 1.70 -17.24 5.20
CA LEU A 11 0.60 -16.32 5.48
C LEU A 11 0.45 -16.06 6.97
N THR A 12 0.55 -17.10 7.82
CA THR A 12 0.51 -16.95 9.27
C THR A 12 1.61 -16.03 9.77
N ILE A 13 2.85 -16.20 9.28
CA ILE A 13 3.96 -15.31 9.64
C ILE A 13 3.63 -13.87 9.26
N PHE A 14 3.17 -13.61 8.04
CA PHE A 14 2.85 -12.24 7.61
C PHE A 14 1.71 -11.62 8.41
N VAL A 15 0.67 -12.38 8.75
CA VAL A 15 -0.43 -11.88 9.59
C VAL A 15 0.08 -11.53 10.99
N ILE A 16 0.85 -12.42 11.61
CA ILE A 16 1.44 -12.19 12.93
C ILE A 16 2.35 -10.94 12.91
N THR A 17 3.24 -10.83 11.92
CA THR A 17 4.11 -9.66 11.77
C THR A 17 3.30 -8.37 11.57
N ALA A 18 2.29 -8.37 10.70
CA ALA A 18 1.46 -7.20 10.45
C ALA A 18 0.73 -6.73 11.72
N VAL A 19 0.23 -7.66 12.53
CA VAL A 19 -0.40 -7.37 13.82
C VAL A 19 0.64 -6.83 14.81
N ILE A 20 1.76 -7.53 15.03
CA ILE A 20 2.80 -7.12 15.99
C ILE A 20 3.34 -5.72 15.69
N VAL A 21 3.57 -5.39 14.42
CA VAL A 21 4.09 -4.08 14.00
C VAL A 21 3.06 -2.98 14.19
N THR A 22 1.77 -3.28 14.04
CA THR A 22 0.70 -2.29 14.15
C THR A 22 0.29 -2.04 15.61
N LEU A 23 0.32 -3.07 16.46
CA LEU A 23 -0.16 -3.01 17.85
C LEU A 23 0.38 -1.83 18.69
N PRO A 24 1.69 -1.52 18.70
CA PRO A 24 2.22 -0.43 19.53
C PRO A 24 1.63 0.94 19.20
N ALA A 25 1.26 1.18 17.95
CA ALA A 25 0.69 2.47 17.54
C ALA A 25 -0.77 2.67 18.00
N PHE A 26 -1.44 1.60 18.44
CA PHE A 26 -2.85 1.60 18.83
C PHE A 26 -3.10 1.13 20.28
N SER A 27 -2.05 0.72 21.02
CA SER A 27 -2.19 0.13 22.37
C SER A 27 -2.75 1.08 23.43
N GLY A 28 -2.73 2.39 23.18
CA GLY A 28 -3.34 3.40 24.05
C GLY A 28 -4.81 3.71 23.75
N ASN A 29 -5.46 3.02 22.81
CA ASN A 29 -6.75 3.39 22.22
C ASN A 29 -6.76 4.79 21.55
N PHE A 30 -5.58 5.32 21.22
CA PHE A 30 -5.43 6.52 20.40
C PHE A 30 -4.31 6.29 19.39
N LEU A 31 -4.45 6.91 18.22
CA LEU A 31 -3.40 7.02 17.21
C LEU A 31 -2.84 8.43 17.29
N LYS A 32 -1.52 8.57 17.45
CA LYS A 32 -0.88 9.89 17.43
C LYS A 32 -0.86 10.41 16.00
N LEU A 33 -1.77 11.35 15.72
CA LEU A 33 -1.83 11.99 14.42
C LEU A 33 -0.71 13.02 14.24
N THR A 34 -0.08 12.95 13.09
CA THR A 34 0.84 13.91 12.51
C THR A 34 0.06 14.92 11.66
N MET A 35 0.77 15.93 11.13
CA MET A 35 0.16 16.90 10.20
C MET A 35 -0.42 16.20 8.96
N ASP A 36 0.35 15.32 8.32
CA ASP A 36 -0.11 14.56 7.15
C ASP A 36 -1.22 13.57 7.53
N GLY A 37 -1.09 12.89 8.67
CA GLY A 37 -2.08 11.94 9.18
C GLY A 37 -3.46 12.58 9.38
N GLY A 38 -3.51 13.78 9.96
CA GLY A 38 -4.77 14.54 10.10
C GLY A 38 -5.42 14.87 8.76
N ILE A 39 -4.62 15.28 7.77
CA ILE A 39 -5.11 15.55 6.41
C ILE A 39 -5.65 14.26 5.78
N HIS A 40 -4.89 13.17 5.83
CA HIS A 40 -5.31 11.89 5.27
C HIS A 40 -6.60 11.36 5.92
N LEU A 41 -6.71 11.43 7.25
CA LEU A 41 -7.91 11.00 7.96
C LEU A 41 -9.13 11.82 7.55
N SER A 42 -9.00 13.15 7.47
CA SER A 42 -10.10 14.02 7.04
C SER A 42 -10.59 13.71 5.62
N ARG A 43 -9.66 13.39 4.71
CA ARG A 43 -9.97 12.96 3.34
C ARG A 43 -10.70 11.61 3.34
N LEU A 44 -10.20 10.63 4.10
CA LEU A 44 -10.80 9.30 4.19
C LEU A 44 -12.21 9.34 4.79
N GLU A 45 -12.45 10.18 5.79
CA GLU A 45 -13.78 10.40 6.37
C GLU A 45 -14.71 11.13 5.38
N SER A 46 -14.18 12.05 4.56
CA SER A 46 -14.95 12.68 3.49
C SER A 46 -15.37 11.68 2.40
N VAL A 47 -14.49 10.74 2.04
CA VAL A 47 -14.81 9.64 1.12
C VAL A 47 -15.83 8.69 1.75
N PHE A 48 -15.66 8.33 3.03
CA PHE A 48 -16.60 7.50 3.79
C PHE A 48 -17.99 8.12 3.82
N GLY A 49 -18.10 9.41 4.13
CA GLY A 49 -19.38 10.12 4.20
C GLY A 49 -20.14 10.11 2.86
N ALA A 50 -19.43 10.29 1.74
CA ALA A 50 -20.03 10.21 0.42
C ALA A 50 -20.54 8.80 0.09
N PHE A 51 -19.72 7.77 0.33
CA PHE A 51 -20.11 6.38 0.08
C PHE A 51 -21.26 5.91 0.97
N SER A 52 -21.33 6.38 2.21
CA SER A 52 -22.40 6.04 3.16
C SER A 52 -23.80 6.49 2.68
N VAL A 53 -23.87 7.46 1.77
CA VAL A 53 -25.11 7.95 1.16
C VAL A 53 -25.22 7.62 -0.34
N GLY A 54 -24.40 6.68 -0.83
CA GLY A 54 -24.44 6.22 -2.22
C GLY A 54 -23.95 7.26 -3.25
N LYS A 55 -23.11 8.21 -2.83
CA LYS A 55 -22.54 9.25 -3.70
C LYS A 55 -21.06 9.02 -3.96
N LEU A 56 -20.57 9.56 -5.07
CA LEU A 56 -19.14 9.66 -5.31
C LEU A 56 -18.51 10.72 -4.39
N PRO A 57 -17.24 10.53 -3.96
CA PRO A 57 -16.56 11.50 -3.13
C PRO A 57 -16.51 12.87 -3.79
N PRO A 58 -16.77 13.95 -3.03
CA PRO A 58 -16.72 15.28 -3.58
C PRO A 58 -15.27 15.63 -3.92
N LEU A 59 -15.07 16.42 -4.99
CA LEU A 59 -13.74 16.95 -5.34
C LEU A 59 -13.24 17.95 -4.29
N VAL A 60 -14.17 18.59 -3.59
CA VAL A 60 -13.94 19.56 -2.53
C VAL A 60 -14.38 18.97 -1.20
N ASN A 61 -13.45 18.97 -0.24
CA ASN A 61 -13.63 18.47 1.10
C ASN A 61 -14.09 19.60 2.03
N PHE A 62 -15.06 19.27 2.88
CA PHE A 62 -15.60 20.14 3.94
C PHE A 62 -15.16 19.69 5.34
N ILE A 63 -14.41 18.58 5.41
CA ILE A 63 -13.90 17.98 6.65
C ILE A 63 -12.39 18.24 6.70
N GLY A 64 -11.88 18.66 7.86
CA GLY A 64 -10.46 18.93 8.10
C GLY A 64 -10.10 20.41 8.11
N LEU A 65 -8.89 20.72 8.57
CA LEU A 65 -8.32 22.08 8.62
C LEU A 65 -9.30 23.16 9.12
N GLY A 66 -9.94 22.96 10.27
CA GLY A 66 -10.82 24.00 10.85
C GLY A 66 -12.10 24.32 10.05
N ASN A 67 -12.65 23.35 9.31
CA ASN A 67 -13.79 23.50 8.41
C ASN A 67 -13.50 24.39 7.18
N HIS A 68 -12.23 24.56 6.82
CA HIS A 68 -11.87 25.19 5.56
C HIS A 68 -12.16 24.29 4.36
N VAL A 69 -12.67 24.91 3.30
CA VAL A 69 -12.97 24.27 2.03
C VAL A 69 -11.66 23.97 1.29
N ASN A 70 -11.36 22.69 1.04
CA ASN A 70 -10.11 22.26 0.40
C ASN A 70 -10.36 21.25 -0.71
N ALA A 71 -9.75 21.42 -1.88
CA ALA A 71 -9.94 20.54 -3.04
C ALA A 71 -9.08 19.26 -2.99
N PHE A 72 -8.87 18.64 -1.82
CA PHE A 72 -7.91 17.53 -1.69
C PHE A 72 -8.28 16.32 -2.54
N ASN A 73 -9.55 15.92 -2.59
CA ASN A 73 -9.98 14.79 -3.41
C ASN A 73 -9.89 15.08 -4.92
N GLY A 74 -10.03 16.35 -5.32
CA GLY A 74 -9.87 16.78 -6.70
C GLY A 74 -8.40 16.89 -7.13
N MET A 75 -7.50 17.22 -6.21
CA MET A 75 -6.07 17.39 -6.49
C MET A 75 -5.23 16.14 -6.25
N TYR A 76 -5.67 15.25 -5.35
CA TYR A 76 -4.91 14.08 -4.95
C TYR A 76 -5.74 12.80 -5.10
N PRO A 77 -5.16 11.74 -5.68
CA PRO A 77 -5.80 10.44 -5.72
C PRO A 77 -6.15 9.92 -4.33
N TRP A 78 -7.25 9.18 -4.24
CA TRP A 78 -7.77 8.66 -2.97
C TRP A 78 -8.27 7.21 -3.07
N PHE A 79 -8.48 6.68 -4.28
CA PHE A 79 -9.12 5.38 -4.47
C PHE A 79 -8.33 4.24 -3.80
N SER A 80 -7.03 4.15 -4.03
CA SER A 80 -6.22 3.05 -3.48
C SER A 80 -6.07 3.14 -1.97
N THR A 81 -5.98 4.34 -1.40
CA THR A 81 -6.04 4.54 0.07
C THR A 81 -7.40 4.19 0.64
N ALA A 82 -8.50 4.50 -0.05
CA ALA A 82 -9.85 4.18 0.39
C ALA A 82 -10.09 2.67 0.50
N LEU A 83 -9.43 1.85 -0.35
CA LEU A 83 -9.51 0.39 -0.25
C LEU A 83 -8.99 -0.15 1.10
N PHE A 84 -7.95 0.47 1.66
CA PHE A 84 -7.37 0.02 2.92
C PHE A 84 -8.06 0.60 4.15
N PHE A 85 -8.57 1.83 4.08
CA PHE A 85 -9.06 2.54 5.28
C PHE A 85 -10.55 2.85 5.24
N THR A 86 -11.06 3.34 4.11
CA THR A 86 -12.50 3.67 3.98
C THR A 86 -13.37 2.42 3.85
N LEU A 87 -12.92 1.36 3.17
CA LEU A 87 -13.69 0.12 3.09
C LEU A 87 -13.87 -0.53 4.47
N PRO A 88 -12.82 -0.72 5.30
CA PRO A 88 -13.03 -1.17 6.68
C PRO A 88 -13.92 -0.22 7.48
N ARG A 89 -13.84 1.10 7.25
CA ARG A 89 -14.70 2.09 7.91
C ARG A 89 -16.19 1.87 7.61
N LEU A 90 -16.54 1.55 6.37
CA LEU A 90 -17.91 1.22 5.95
C LEU A 90 -18.45 -0.05 6.61
N ILE A 91 -17.58 -1.04 6.86
CA ILE A 91 -17.96 -2.32 7.44
C ILE A 91 -18.04 -2.24 8.98
N LEU A 92 -17.06 -1.60 9.62
CA LEU A 92 -16.88 -1.62 11.08
C LEU A 92 -17.62 -0.50 11.79
N GLY A 93 -17.93 0.61 11.12
CA GLY A 93 -18.64 1.74 11.73
C GLY A 93 -17.80 2.55 12.75
N ASN A 94 -16.60 2.11 13.14
CA ASN A 94 -15.69 2.81 14.03
C ASN A 94 -14.38 3.22 13.32
N SER A 95 -14.00 4.50 13.41
CA SER A 95 -12.84 5.07 12.73
C SER A 95 -11.50 4.51 13.23
N MET A 96 -11.34 4.38 14.56
CA MET A 96 -10.11 3.83 15.17
C MET A 96 -9.89 2.36 14.78
N GLN A 97 -10.95 1.55 14.86
CA GLN A 97 -10.89 0.13 14.46
C GLN A 97 -10.60 0.00 12.96
N SER A 98 -11.21 0.84 12.12
CA SER A 98 -10.93 0.82 10.68
C SER A 98 -9.50 1.21 10.33
N MET A 99 -8.91 2.17 11.06
CA MET A 99 -7.50 2.53 10.90
C MET A 99 -6.61 1.36 11.32
N PHE A 100 -6.84 0.76 12.49
CA PHE A 100 -6.09 -0.40 12.95
C PHE A 100 -6.09 -1.56 11.94
N ILE A 101 -7.28 -1.94 11.45
CA ILE A 101 -7.43 -2.98 10.43
C ILE A 101 -6.79 -2.56 9.11
N GLY A 102 -6.92 -1.31 8.70
CA GLY A 102 -6.31 -0.79 7.48
C GLY A 102 -4.79 -0.87 7.49
N TYR A 103 -4.14 -0.55 8.63
CA TYR A 103 -2.70 -0.69 8.80
C TYR A 103 -2.26 -2.15 8.73
N ILE A 104 -3.01 -3.08 9.35
CA ILE A 104 -2.75 -4.52 9.26
C ILE A 104 -2.85 -4.99 7.80
N LEU A 105 -3.93 -4.61 7.10
CA LEU A 105 -4.14 -4.98 5.69
C LEU A 105 -3.02 -4.43 4.80
N LEU A 106 -2.62 -3.18 5.01
CA LEU A 106 -1.56 -2.54 4.24
C LEU A 106 -0.21 -3.25 4.45
N ASN A 107 0.15 -3.56 5.70
CA ASN A 107 1.35 -4.33 6.02
C ASN A 107 1.32 -5.74 5.40
N LEU A 108 0.18 -6.42 5.47
CA LEU A 108 0.00 -7.75 4.87
C LEU A 108 0.19 -7.70 3.35
N VAL A 109 -0.47 -6.78 2.65
CA VAL A 109 -0.35 -6.64 1.20
C VAL A 109 1.08 -6.23 0.81
N THR A 110 1.74 -5.40 1.61
CA THR A 110 3.15 -5.01 1.40
C THR A 110 4.08 -6.23 1.41
N MET A 111 3.96 -7.09 2.43
CA MET A 111 4.75 -8.32 2.52
C MET A 111 4.39 -9.31 1.42
N LEU A 112 3.11 -9.42 1.03
CA LEU A 112 2.67 -10.28 -0.07
C LEU A 112 3.27 -9.85 -1.41
N ASN A 113 3.23 -8.55 -1.73
CA ASN A 113 3.82 -8.03 -2.97
C ASN A 113 5.34 -8.25 -3.00
N ALA A 114 6.04 -7.99 -1.89
CA ALA A 114 7.47 -8.26 -1.77
C ALA A 114 7.78 -9.76 -1.90
N TYR A 115 7.00 -10.63 -1.27
CA TYR A 115 7.14 -12.08 -1.39
C TYR A 115 6.95 -12.57 -2.83
N LEU A 116 5.96 -12.04 -3.55
CA LEU A 116 5.72 -12.38 -4.96
C LEU A 116 6.91 -11.98 -5.85
N LEU A 117 7.50 -10.82 -5.60
CA LEU A 117 8.72 -10.38 -6.29
C LEU A 117 9.88 -11.33 -5.99
N VAL A 118 10.19 -11.59 -4.72
CA VAL A 118 11.35 -12.43 -4.34
C VAL A 118 11.16 -13.87 -4.77
N LYS A 119 9.91 -14.35 -4.87
CA LYS A 119 9.61 -15.68 -5.43
C LYS A 119 10.01 -15.83 -6.89
N GLU A 120 10.02 -14.75 -7.66
CA GLU A 120 10.52 -14.71 -9.04
C GLU A 120 12.06 -14.75 -9.09
N LEU A 121 12.73 -14.26 -8.04
CA LEU A 121 14.18 -14.07 -7.98
C LEU A 121 14.93 -15.22 -7.29
N SER A 122 14.31 -15.91 -6.33
CA SER A 122 14.95 -16.97 -5.55
C SER A 122 14.05 -18.19 -5.45
N SER A 123 14.64 -19.39 -5.44
CA SER A 123 13.96 -20.67 -5.16
C SER A 123 13.82 -20.95 -3.66
N ASP A 124 14.63 -20.30 -2.82
CA ASP A 124 14.71 -20.53 -1.37
C ASP A 124 13.55 -19.86 -0.63
N ASN A 125 12.77 -20.66 0.11
CA ASN A 125 11.62 -20.17 0.87
C ASN A 125 11.99 -19.30 2.07
N ILE A 126 13.12 -19.57 2.74
CA ILE A 126 13.59 -18.77 3.87
C ILE A 126 13.96 -17.38 3.36
N VAL A 127 14.71 -17.30 2.26
CA VAL A 127 15.06 -16.02 1.61
C VAL A 127 13.81 -15.24 1.23
N ARG A 128 12.81 -15.88 0.62
CA ARG A 128 11.54 -15.23 0.24
C ARG A 128 10.80 -14.64 1.44
N ILE A 129 10.65 -15.42 2.51
CA ILE A 129 9.92 -14.98 3.72
C ILE A 129 10.70 -13.86 4.41
N PHE A 130 12.00 -14.04 4.60
CA PHE A 130 12.85 -13.06 5.25
C PHE A 130 12.86 -11.73 4.50
N SER A 131 13.08 -11.73 3.18
CA SER A 131 13.06 -10.51 2.38
C SER A 131 11.70 -9.81 2.38
N ALA A 132 10.60 -10.57 2.38
CA ALA A 132 9.26 -10.00 2.46
C ALA A 132 8.99 -9.33 3.81
N VAL A 133 9.31 -10.01 4.91
CA VAL A 133 9.20 -9.44 6.26
C VAL A 133 10.09 -8.21 6.39
N PHE A 134 11.36 -8.30 5.98
CA PHE A 134 12.29 -7.18 6.03
C PHE A 134 11.79 -5.97 5.24
N TYR A 135 11.23 -6.18 4.04
CA TYR A 135 10.62 -5.11 3.25
C TYR A 135 9.40 -4.49 3.94
N GLY A 136 8.59 -5.30 4.65
CA GLY A 136 7.40 -4.85 5.37
C GLY A 136 7.66 -4.22 6.75
N VAL A 137 8.89 -4.29 7.28
CA VAL A 137 9.21 -3.78 8.63
C VAL A 137 10.47 -2.90 8.68
N ASN A 138 11.03 -2.51 7.54
CA ASN A 138 12.18 -1.61 7.54
C ASN A 138 11.81 -0.20 8.01
N ALA A 139 12.82 0.55 8.45
CA ALA A 139 12.67 1.87 9.06
C ALA A 139 11.90 2.88 8.19
N TYR A 140 12.11 2.86 6.87
CA TYR A 140 11.44 3.81 5.97
C TYR A 140 9.94 3.50 5.87
N HIS A 141 9.56 2.24 5.69
CA HIS A 141 8.15 1.83 5.70
C HIS A 141 7.46 2.19 7.03
N LEU A 142 8.10 1.91 8.16
CA LEU A 142 7.58 2.27 9.48
C LEU A 142 7.46 3.78 9.67
N THR A 143 8.39 4.56 9.09
CA THR A 143 8.33 6.03 9.10
C THR A 143 7.12 6.53 8.33
N LEU A 144 6.83 5.97 7.15
CA LEU A 144 5.64 6.31 6.37
C LEU A 144 4.35 6.04 7.14
N LEU A 145 4.29 4.93 7.87
CA LEU A 145 3.09 4.54 8.61
C LEU A 145 2.90 5.31 9.92
N PHE A 146 3.94 5.50 10.72
CA PHE A 146 3.79 5.88 12.13
C PHE A 146 4.41 7.23 12.50
N SER A 147 5.46 7.66 11.79
CA SER A 147 6.15 8.91 12.11
C SER A 147 5.73 10.07 11.22
N ARG A 148 5.39 9.78 9.96
CA ARG A 148 4.86 10.75 8.99
C ARG A 148 3.38 10.54 8.70
N GLU A 149 2.86 9.32 8.81
CA GLU A 149 1.51 8.95 8.36
C GLU A 149 1.17 9.42 6.94
N ALA A 150 2.16 9.36 6.04
CA ALA A 150 2.02 9.70 4.63
C ALA A 150 1.31 8.56 3.89
N LEU A 151 0.01 8.35 4.15
CA LEU A 151 -0.74 7.15 3.73
C LEU A 151 -0.77 6.96 2.21
N GLY A 152 -0.80 8.04 1.42
CA GLY A 152 -0.73 7.95 -0.04
C GLY A 152 0.59 7.31 -0.50
N GLU A 153 1.70 7.81 0.06
CA GLU A 153 3.06 7.30 -0.21
C GLU A 153 3.23 5.88 0.32
N ALA A 154 2.69 5.56 1.50
CA ALA A 154 2.70 4.22 2.07
C ALA A 154 1.99 3.19 1.17
N VAL A 155 0.82 3.54 0.61
CA VAL A 155 0.13 2.69 -0.37
C VAL A 155 0.94 2.56 -1.66
N ALA A 156 1.59 3.63 -2.13
CA ALA A 156 2.46 3.50 -3.30
C ALA A 156 3.64 2.54 -3.05
N TYR A 157 4.27 2.66 -1.88
CA TYR A 157 5.35 1.78 -1.43
C TYR A 157 4.92 0.30 -1.37
N THR A 158 3.69 0.03 -0.92
CA THR A 158 3.10 -1.32 -0.89
C THR A 158 3.08 -1.98 -2.28
N PHE A 159 2.82 -1.23 -3.35
CA PHE A 159 2.66 -1.78 -4.71
C PHE A 159 3.93 -1.69 -5.56
N ALA A 160 4.97 -0.98 -5.12
CA ALA A 160 6.24 -0.89 -5.84
C ALA A 160 6.88 -2.26 -6.18
N PRO A 161 6.88 -3.28 -5.29
CA PRO A 161 7.42 -4.60 -5.64
C PRO A 161 6.65 -5.29 -6.77
N LEU A 162 5.34 -5.04 -6.86
CA LEU A 162 4.48 -5.62 -7.89
C LEU A 162 4.79 -5.05 -9.28
N VAL A 163 5.16 -3.77 -9.36
CA VAL A 163 5.62 -3.11 -10.59
C VAL A 163 6.90 -3.78 -11.10
N ILE A 164 7.89 -3.96 -10.22
CA ILE A 164 9.16 -4.61 -10.58
C ILE A 164 8.92 -6.07 -11.00
N LEU A 165 8.06 -6.80 -10.30
CA LEU A 165 7.66 -8.16 -10.69
C LEU A 165 7.03 -8.20 -12.08
N GLY A 166 6.16 -7.23 -12.39
CA GLY A 166 5.54 -7.09 -13.70
C GLY A 166 6.58 -6.94 -14.80
N CYS A 167 7.55 -6.03 -14.60
CA CYS A 167 8.64 -5.80 -15.54
C CYS A 167 9.49 -7.05 -15.76
N LEU A 168 9.97 -7.69 -14.68
CA LEU A 168 10.75 -8.92 -14.76
C LEU A 168 10.03 -10.03 -15.55
N ARG A 169 8.72 -10.18 -15.34
CA ARG A 169 7.92 -11.16 -16.06
C ARG A 169 7.73 -10.81 -17.53
N ILE A 170 7.57 -9.53 -17.87
CA ILE A 170 7.50 -9.07 -19.27
C ILE A 170 8.82 -9.36 -19.97
N TRP A 171 9.94 -8.99 -19.36
CA TRP A 171 11.28 -9.20 -19.93
C TRP A 171 11.59 -10.68 -20.14
N ASN A 172 11.11 -11.54 -19.23
CA ASN A 172 11.21 -12.99 -19.34
C ASN A 172 10.09 -13.65 -20.17
N ARG A 173 9.31 -12.87 -20.95
CA ARG A 173 8.22 -13.35 -21.82
C ARG A 173 7.16 -14.21 -21.11
N ARG A 174 6.85 -13.89 -19.85
CA ARG A 174 5.82 -14.57 -19.06
C ARG A 174 4.47 -13.84 -19.18
N ASN A 175 3.43 -14.57 -19.57
CA ASN A 175 2.11 -14.03 -19.93
C ASN A 175 1.43 -13.14 -18.87
N LYS A 176 1.73 -13.31 -17.58
CA LYS A 176 1.09 -12.52 -16.52
C LYS A 176 1.81 -11.21 -16.19
N GLY A 177 2.97 -10.94 -16.79
CA GLY A 177 3.75 -9.72 -16.51
C GLY A 177 2.97 -8.41 -16.66
N PRO A 178 2.27 -8.19 -17.79
CA PRO A 178 1.46 -6.98 -17.99
C PRO A 178 0.39 -6.76 -16.93
N ILE A 179 -0.21 -7.82 -16.40
CA ILE A 179 -1.25 -7.73 -15.36
C ILE A 179 -0.65 -7.21 -14.04
N TYR A 180 0.50 -7.76 -13.61
CA TYR A 180 1.17 -7.28 -12.39
C TYR A 180 1.61 -5.82 -12.53
N LEU A 181 2.15 -5.45 -13.69
CA LEU A 181 2.57 -4.09 -13.97
C LEU A 181 1.37 -3.13 -13.95
N ALA A 182 0.27 -3.47 -14.62
CA ALA A 182 -0.93 -2.65 -14.68
C ALA A 182 -1.58 -2.46 -13.30
N ILE A 183 -1.68 -3.52 -12.50
CA ILE A 183 -2.21 -3.43 -11.13
C ILE A 183 -1.28 -2.59 -10.25
N GLY A 184 0.03 -2.84 -10.30
CA GLY A 184 1.01 -2.09 -9.50
C GLY A 184 1.00 -0.59 -9.83
N MET A 185 1.15 -0.25 -11.10
CA MET A 185 1.13 1.13 -11.58
C MET A 185 -0.22 1.80 -11.34
N GLY A 186 -1.32 1.09 -11.59
CA GLY A 186 -2.68 1.61 -11.36
C GLY A 186 -2.95 1.94 -9.90
N MET A 187 -2.49 1.09 -8.97
CA MET A 187 -2.63 1.33 -7.53
C MET A 187 -1.76 2.50 -7.04
N ILE A 188 -0.54 2.63 -7.57
CA ILE A 188 0.33 3.76 -7.26
C ILE A 188 -0.24 5.07 -7.81
N ALA A 189 -0.72 5.06 -9.05
CA ALA A 189 -1.34 6.23 -9.68
C ALA A 189 -2.59 6.69 -8.92
N ASN A 190 -3.31 5.76 -8.30
CA ASN A 190 -4.49 6.03 -7.50
C ASN A 190 -4.20 6.25 -6.00
N SER A 191 -2.93 6.41 -5.60
CA SER A 191 -2.54 6.74 -4.23
C SER A 191 -1.64 7.97 -4.10
N HIS A 192 -0.60 8.09 -4.93
CA HIS A 192 0.43 9.13 -4.76
C HIS A 192 1.17 9.47 -6.05
N VAL A 193 0.92 10.67 -6.56
CA VAL A 193 1.43 11.15 -7.86
C VAL A 193 2.95 11.27 -7.88
N ILE A 194 3.58 11.70 -6.78
CA ILE A 194 5.05 11.83 -6.72
C ILE A 194 5.71 10.46 -6.79
N SER A 195 5.19 9.46 -6.06
CA SER A 195 5.69 8.08 -6.14
C SER A 195 5.47 7.47 -7.53
N LEU A 196 4.34 7.76 -8.18
CA LEU A 196 4.10 7.37 -9.57
C LEU A 196 5.20 7.91 -10.49
N PHE A 197 5.50 9.21 -10.38
CA PHE A 197 6.53 9.85 -11.19
C PHE A 197 7.92 9.24 -10.95
N LEU A 198 8.31 9.03 -9.69
CA LEU A 198 9.60 8.41 -9.34
C LEU A 198 9.71 6.98 -9.88
N ILE A 199 8.65 6.18 -9.77
CA ILE A 199 8.62 4.82 -10.30
C ILE A 199 8.68 4.83 -11.82
N PHE A 200 7.98 5.75 -12.48
CA PHE A 200 8.07 5.92 -13.93
C PHE A 200 9.50 6.23 -14.39
N LEU A 201 10.20 7.16 -13.72
CA LEU A 201 11.62 7.43 -13.99
C LEU A 201 12.51 6.20 -13.77
N LEU A 202 12.27 5.46 -12.68
CA LEU A 202 12.98 4.21 -12.42
C LEU A 202 12.77 3.19 -13.56
N LEU A 203 11.55 3.05 -14.06
CA LEU A 203 11.25 2.15 -15.18
C LEU A 203 11.96 2.55 -16.47
N ILE A 204 12.01 3.85 -16.78
CA ILE A 204 12.79 4.36 -17.92
C ILE A 204 14.27 3.98 -17.76
N MET A 205 14.85 4.24 -16.59
CA MET A 205 16.25 3.89 -16.33
C MET A 205 16.51 2.39 -16.48
N LEU A 206 15.63 1.55 -15.92
CA LEU A 206 15.76 0.09 -16.01
C LEU A 206 15.65 -0.40 -17.46
N GLU A 207 14.73 0.14 -18.25
CA GLU A 207 14.57 -0.26 -19.66
C GLU A 207 15.76 0.22 -20.52
N VAL A 208 16.28 1.43 -20.28
CA VAL A 208 17.49 1.93 -20.97
C VAL A 208 18.68 1.03 -20.67
N VAL A 209 18.92 0.72 -19.38
CA VAL A 209 20.01 -0.18 -18.97
C VAL A 209 19.86 -1.54 -19.63
N ARG A 210 18.64 -2.09 -19.65
CA ARG A 210 18.33 -3.37 -20.28
C ARG A 210 18.69 -3.39 -21.78
N ILE A 211 18.23 -2.38 -22.53
CA ILE A 211 18.51 -2.23 -23.96
C ILE A 211 20.02 -2.14 -24.22
N ILE A 212 20.75 -1.33 -23.43
CA ILE A 212 22.21 -1.17 -23.56
C ILE A 212 22.93 -2.50 -23.29
N LEU A 213 22.50 -3.24 -22.27
CA LEU A 213 23.11 -4.52 -21.88
C LEU A 213 22.69 -5.70 -22.78
N LYS A 214 21.85 -5.48 -23.81
CA LYS A 214 21.30 -6.51 -24.71
C LYS A 214 20.65 -7.69 -23.97
N LYS A 215 20.00 -7.41 -22.83
CA LYS A 215 19.11 -8.34 -22.12
C LYS A 215 17.65 -7.88 -22.27
#